data_AF-A0A2K8KH42-F1
#
_entry.id   AF-A0A2K8KH42-F1
#
_cell.length_a   1.000
_cell.length_b   1.000
_cell.length_c   1.000
_cell.angle_alpha   90.00
_cell.angle_beta   90.00
_cell.angle_gamma   90.00
#
_symmetry.space_group_name_H-M   'P 1'
#
loop_
_entity.id
_entity.type
_entity.pdbx_description
1 polymer ?
#
loop_
_entity_poly.entity_id
_entity_poly.type
_entity_poly.pdbx_seq_one_letter_code
_entity_poly.pdbx_strand_id
1 'polypeptide(L)'
;MEKKVYNLKQSSLGKITFLSGTCFIGMNFRADNGEKINEIVIMPSIEDGLKVFPKIAFKLTNQHISEPLVFHNKVINWLIENWLEKGIVSFKTELAEKYGFKDFLNQDPIEWIKAEPEMVGLTLVHIASRYTNGFLKLPSELNDVEITVKFIKNILAVNFWEEGNPKSSEPIK
;
A
#
# COMPACT_ATOMS: atom_id res chain seq x y z
N MET A 1 14.85 -9.67 -22.00
CA MET A 1 14.90 -10.53 -20.80
C MET A 1 14.42 -11.92 -21.20
N GLU A 2 15.31 -12.93 -21.17
CA GLU A 2 14.91 -14.33 -21.36
C GLU A 2 13.94 -14.76 -20.26
N LYS A 3 12.85 -15.42 -20.63
CA LYS A 3 11.88 -15.98 -19.68
C LYS A 3 12.55 -17.14 -18.94
N LYS A 4 13.01 -16.93 -17.70
CA LYS A 4 13.40 -18.02 -16.81
C LYS A 4 12.16 -18.81 -16.41
N VAL A 5 12.08 -20.05 -16.86
CA VAL A 5 11.04 -21.01 -16.43
C VAL A 5 11.60 -21.79 -15.25
N TYR A 6 10.94 -21.68 -14.08
CA TYR A 6 11.32 -22.40 -12.88
C TYR A 6 10.46 -23.68 -12.75
N ASN A 7 11.09 -24.85 -12.83
CA ASN A 7 10.43 -26.12 -12.55
C ASN A 7 10.38 -26.35 -11.04
N LEU A 8 9.30 -25.89 -10.40
CA LEU A 8 9.10 -26.05 -8.96
C LEU A 8 8.62 -27.47 -8.63
N LYS A 9 9.32 -28.16 -7.75
CA LYS A 9 8.85 -29.44 -7.17
C LYS A 9 7.75 -29.15 -6.14
N GLN A 10 6.84 -30.10 -5.93
CA GLN A 10 5.82 -29.97 -4.89
C GLN A 10 6.42 -29.79 -3.49
N SER A 11 7.58 -30.42 -3.21
CA SER A 11 8.31 -30.23 -1.95
C SER A 11 8.81 -28.80 -1.74
N SER A 12 9.03 -28.05 -2.83
CA SER A 12 9.47 -26.65 -2.78
C SER A 12 8.33 -25.69 -2.44
N LEU A 13 7.09 -26.16 -2.33
CA LEU A 13 5.94 -25.34 -1.94
C LEU A 13 5.69 -25.49 -0.42
N GLY A 14 5.85 -24.38 0.30
CA GLY A 14 5.54 -24.27 1.72
C GLY A 14 4.28 -23.43 1.94
N LYS A 15 3.58 -23.70 3.04
CA LYS A 15 2.52 -22.83 3.54
C LYS A 15 2.99 -22.16 4.83
N ILE A 16 3.15 -20.84 4.80
CA ILE A 16 3.40 -20.05 6.01
C ILE A 16 2.05 -19.65 6.59
N THR A 17 1.82 -19.97 7.86
CA THR A 17 0.60 -19.61 8.59
C THR A 17 0.94 -18.62 9.70
N PHE A 18 0.32 -17.46 9.67
CA PHE A 18 0.42 -16.45 10.72
C PHE A 18 -0.72 -16.68 11.71
N LEU A 19 -0.40 -17.13 12.93
CA LEU A 19 -1.41 -17.54 13.92
C LEU A 19 -2.46 -16.46 14.18
N SER A 20 -2.00 -15.21 14.34
CA SER A 20 -2.85 -14.03 14.55
C SER A 20 -3.17 -13.28 13.25
N GLY A 21 -2.76 -13.81 12.09
CA GLY A 21 -2.73 -13.08 10.82
C GLY A 21 -1.61 -12.02 10.77
N THR A 22 -1.49 -11.36 9.62
CA THR A 22 -0.53 -10.27 9.38
C THR A 22 -1.11 -9.30 8.36
N CYS A 23 -0.79 -8.02 8.51
CA CYS A 23 -1.17 -6.98 7.57
C CYS A 23 -0.08 -6.78 6.52
N PHE A 24 -0.47 -6.82 5.25
CA PHE A 24 0.31 -6.40 4.11
C PHE A 24 -0.23 -5.07 3.64
N ILE A 25 0.58 -4.02 3.76
CA ILE A 25 0.25 -2.70 3.27
C ILE A 25 1.33 -2.26 2.28
N GLY A 26 0.93 -1.84 1.09
CA GLY A 26 1.88 -1.53 0.03
C GLY A 26 1.48 -0.31 -0.79
N MET A 27 2.50 0.35 -1.34
CA MET A 27 2.37 1.44 -2.28
C MET A 27 3.21 1.12 -3.52
N ASN A 28 2.60 1.29 -4.68
CA ASN A 28 3.23 1.12 -5.96
C ASN A 28 2.93 2.34 -6.82
N PHE A 29 3.91 2.86 -7.53
CA PHE A 29 3.75 4.03 -8.39
C PHE A 29 4.87 4.12 -9.44
N ARG A 30 4.66 4.96 -10.45
CA ARG A 30 5.66 5.31 -11.45
C ARG A 30 6.48 6.51 -11.00
N ALA A 31 7.79 6.34 -10.86
CA ALA A 31 8.70 7.45 -10.57
C ALA A 31 8.91 8.34 -11.80
N ASP A 32 9.48 9.54 -11.61
CA ASP A 32 9.72 10.49 -12.70
C ASP A 32 10.73 9.97 -13.75
N ASN A 33 11.64 9.08 -13.34
CA ASN A 33 12.55 8.39 -14.25
C ASN A 33 11.88 7.26 -15.06
N GLY A 34 10.57 7.04 -14.87
CA GLY A 34 9.78 6.02 -15.53
C GLY A 34 9.82 4.64 -14.87
N GLU A 35 10.64 4.45 -13.82
CA GLU A 35 10.72 3.19 -13.08
C GLU A 35 9.46 2.94 -12.26
N LYS A 36 9.11 1.66 -12.09
CA LYS A 36 8.02 1.24 -11.23
C LYS A 36 8.57 0.98 -9.83
N ILE A 37 8.18 1.83 -8.89
CA ILE A 37 8.51 1.67 -7.47
C ILE A 37 7.41 0.82 -6.83
N ASN A 38 7.80 -0.20 -6.08
CA ASN A 38 6.88 -1.07 -5.37
C ASN A 38 7.45 -1.37 -3.99
N GLU A 39 6.77 -0.88 -2.95
CA GLU A 39 7.12 -1.12 -1.56
C GLU A 39 5.96 -1.82 -0.85
N ILE A 40 6.27 -2.90 -0.14
CA ILE A 40 5.31 -3.64 0.66
C ILE A 40 5.88 -3.78 2.07
N VAL A 41 5.05 -3.40 3.03
CA VAL A 41 5.33 -3.49 4.46
C VAL A 41 4.49 -4.61 5.04
N ILE A 42 5.16 -5.50 5.76
CA ILE A 42 4.52 -6.64 6.43
C ILE A 42 4.56 -6.38 7.92
N MET A 43 3.38 -6.27 8.52
CA MET A 43 3.22 -5.94 9.93
C MET A 43 2.37 -6.98 10.68
N PRO A 44 2.56 -7.14 12.00
CA PRO A 44 1.74 -8.07 12.80
C PRO A 44 0.25 -7.71 12.81
N SER A 45 -0.08 -6.41 12.72
CA SER A 45 -1.46 -5.90 12.79
C SER A 45 -1.72 -4.80 11.76
N ILE A 46 -2.99 -4.47 11.53
CA ILE A 46 -3.39 -3.37 10.65
C ILE A 46 -3.01 -2.03 11.29
N GLU A 47 -3.16 -1.92 12.61
CA GLU A 47 -2.82 -0.75 13.41
C GLU A 47 -1.33 -0.41 13.31
N ASP A 48 -0.46 -1.41 13.33
CA ASP A 48 0.99 -1.21 13.14
C ASP A 48 1.31 -0.76 11.71
N GLY A 49 0.61 -1.34 10.72
CA GLY A 49 0.69 -0.91 9.32
C GLY A 49 0.31 0.56 9.14
N LEU A 50 -0.80 0.99 9.76
CA LEU A 50 -1.30 2.36 9.70
C LEU A 50 -0.32 3.38 10.31
N LYS A 51 0.42 3.02 11.37
CA LYS A 51 1.40 3.91 12.00
C LYS A 51 2.65 4.14 11.14
N VAL A 52 3.02 3.14 10.34
CA VAL A 52 4.29 3.15 9.59
C VAL A 52 4.10 3.58 8.14
N PHE A 53 2.96 3.24 7.54
CA PHE A 53 2.70 3.50 6.13
C PHE A 53 2.82 4.97 5.72
N PRO A 54 2.27 5.96 6.46
CA PRO A 54 2.40 7.36 6.06
C PRO A 54 3.85 7.82 5.94
N LYS A 55 4.72 7.36 6.85
CA LYS A 55 6.16 7.67 6.82
C LYS A 55 6.85 7.08 5.60
N ILE A 56 6.45 5.86 5.23
CA ILE A 56 6.99 5.19 4.04
C ILE A 56 6.50 5.86 2.77
N ALA A 57 5.20 6.14 2.66
CA ALA A 57 4.63 6.86 1.53
C ALA A 57 5.33 8.21 1.33
N PHE A 58 5.50 8.99 2.41
CA PHE A 58 6.21 10.27 2.37
C PHE A 58 7.68 10.13 1.99
N LYS A 59 8.37 9.11 2.51
CA LYS A 59 9.77 8.84 2.14
C LYS A 59 9.90 8.51 0.65
N LEU A 60 9.06 7.60 0.15
CA LEU A 60 9.10 7.14 -1.24
C LEU A 60 8.78 8.27 -2.21
N THR A 61 7.77 9.09 -1.93
CA THR A 61 7.44 10.23 -2.78
C THR A 61 8.58 11.23 -2.80
N ASN A 62 9.19 11.57 -1.66
CA ASN A 62 10.35 12.48 -1.62
C ASN A 62 11.60 11.94 -2.31
N GLN A 63 11.76 10.62 -2.41
CA GLN A 63 12.92 10.00 -3.06
C GLN A 63 12.78 9.87 -4.58
N HIS A 64 11.56 9.77 -5.08
CA HIS A 64 11.30 9.35 -6.46
C HIS A 64 10.43 10.31 -7.27
N ILE A 65 9.88 11.36 -6.64
CA ILE A 65 9.12 12.42 -7.30
C ILE A 65 9.87 13.74 -7.10
N SER A 66 10.10 14.46 -8.20
CA SER A 66 10.91 15.69 -8.22
C SER A 66 10.21 16.88 -7.55
N GLU A 67 8.87 16.91 -7.62
CA GLU A 67 8.03 17.92 -6.96
C GLU A 67 7.03 17.28 -5.99
N PRO A 68 7.48 16.76 -4.82
CA PRO A 68 6.61 16.00 -3.90
C PRO A 68 5.40 16.79 -3.40
N LEU A 69 5.56 18.08 -3.13
CA LEU A 69 4.47 18.94 -2.65
C LEU A 69 3.40 19.17 -3.72
N VAL A 70 3.81 19.40 -4.96
CA VAL A 70 2.88 19.56 -6.08
C VAL A 70 2.11 18.26 -6.31
N PHE A 71 2.81 17.13 -6.30
CA PHE A 71 2.20 15.82 -6.38
C PHE A 71 1.22 15.55 -5.23
N HIS A 72 1.61 15.84 -4.00
CA HIS A 72 0.75 15.70 -2.81
C HIS A 72 -0.53 16.52 -2.94
N ASN A 73 -0.44 17.77 -3.39
CA ASN A 73 -1.59 18.63 -3.62
C ASN A 73 -2.52 18.11 -4.74
N LYS A 74 -1.97 17.52 -5.80
CA LYS A 74 -2.77 16.86 -6.84
C LYS A 74 -3.56 15.68 -6.27
N VAL A 75 -2.94 14.87 -5.40
CA VAL A 75 -3.62 13.76 -4.70
C VAL A 75 -4.73 14.30 -3.78
N ILE A 76 -4.47 15.37 -3.02
CA ILE A 76 -5.51 16.02 -2.20
C ILE A 76 -6.69 16.47 -3.05
N ASN A 77 -6.45 17.17 -4.16
CA ASN A 77 -7.51 17.64 -5.03
C ASN A 77 -8.33 16.48 -5.58
N TRP A 78 -7.68 15.40 -6.03
CA TRP A 78 -8.37 14.20 -6.48
C TRP A 78 -9.22 13.56 -5.38
N LEU A 79 -8.72 13.50 -4.14
CA LEU A 79 -9.48 13.01 -2.99
C LEU A 79 -10.71 13.88 -2.70
N ILE A 80 -10.56 15.21 -2.79
CA ILE A 80 -11.68 16.15 -2.60
C ILE A 80 -12.72 15.95 -3.70
N GLU A 81 -12.31 15.82 -4.95
CA GLU A 81 -13.22 15.69 -6.09
C GLU A 81 -13.96 14.35 -6.12
N ASN A 82 -13.29 13.25 -5.74
CA ASN A 82 -13.80 11.90 -5.98
C ASN A 82 -14.17 11.15 -4.69
N TRP A 83 -13.62 11.57 -3.55
CA TRP A 83 -13.67 10.82 -2.30
C TRP A 83 -13.97 11.69 -1.08
N LEU A 84 -14.59 12.87 -1.25
CA LEU A 84 -14.94 13.74 -0.11
C LEU A 84 -15.76 13.00 0.95
N GLU A 85 -16.92 12.46 0.58
CA GLU A 85 -17.83 11.82 1.53
C GLU A 85 -17.31 10.46 2.01
N LYS A 86 -17.03 9.55 1.05
CA LYS A 86 -16.65 8.17 1.37
C LYS A 86 -15.21 8.04 1.84
N GLY A 87 -14.32 8.97 1.50
CA GLY A 87 -12.92 8.94 1.92
C GLY A 87 -12.68 9.87 3.09
N ILE A 88 -12.71 11.18 2.83
CA ILE A 88 -12.27 12.21 3.79
C ILE A 88 -13.22 12.30 4.99
N VAL A 89 -14.51 12.56 4.76
CA VAL A 89 -15.51 12.74 5.82
C VAL A 89 -15.66 11.47 6.63
N SER A 90 -15.81 10.31 5.97
CA SER A 90 -15.97 9.04 6.67
C SER A 90 -14.76 8.70 7.54
N PHE A 91 -13.53 8.95 7.06
CA PHE A 91 -12.33 8.66 7.83
C PHE A 91 -12.15 9.64 9.00
N LYS A 92 -12.38 10.93 8.77
CA LYS A 92 -12.39 11.96 9.81
C LYS A 92 -13.34 11.61 10.95
N THR A 93 -14.57 11.20 10.62
CA THR A 93 -15.57 10.76 11.59
C THR A 93 -15.12 9.48 12.31
N GLU A 94 -14.58 8.50 11.59
CA GLU A 94 -14.08 7.26 12.21
C GLU A 94 -12.94 7.54 13.21
N LEU A 95 -12.01 8.43 12.87
CA LEU A 95 -10.94 8.87 13.78
C LEU A 95 -11.50 9.54 15.03
N ALA A 96 -12.49 10.41 14.87
CA ALA A 96 -13.09 11.10 16.01
C ALA A 96 -13.84 10.15 16.95
N GLU A 97 -14.66 9.26 16.39
CA GLU A 97 -15.55 8.40 17.17
C GLU A 97 -14.84 7.20 17.77
N LYS A 98 -13.94 6.54 17.02
CA LYS A 98 -13.31 5.29 17.45
C LYS A 98 -11.93 5.48 18.07
N TYR A 99 -11.20 6.51 17.65
CA TYR A 99 -9.82 6.72 18.06
C TYR A 99 -9.64 7.94 18.99
N GLY A 100 -10.73 8.60 19.36
CA GLY A 100 -10.75 9.60 20.44
C GLY A 100 -10.42 11.03 20.03
N PHE A 101 -10.33 11.32 18.73
CA PHE A 101 -10.02 12.65 18.21
C PHE A 101 -11.28 13.52 18.02
N LYS A 102 -12.03 13.77 19.10
CA LYS A 102 -13.36 14.41 19.02
C LYS A 102 -13.36 15.76 18.31
N ASP A 103 -12.27 16.52 18.40
CA ASP A 103 -12.14 17.83 17.76
C ASP A 103 -12.27 17.78 16.23
N PHE A 104 -11.95 16.63 15.60
CA PHE A 104 -12.06 16.46 14.15
C PHE A 104 -13.49 16.50 13.64
N LEU A 105 -14.51 16.25 14.47
CA LEU A 105 -15.91 16.33 14.04
C LEU A 105 -16.28 17.74 13.59
N ASN A 106 -15.77 18.75 14.31
CA ASN A 106 -16.12 20.16 14.09
C ASN A 106 -15.22 20.85 13.06
N GLN A 107 -14.14 20.21 12.62
CA GLN A 107 -13.23 20.76 11.62
C GLN A 107 -13.81 20.60 10.21
N ASP A 108 -13.59 21.59 9.33
CA ASP A 108 -13.92 21.44 7.92
C ASP A 108 -13.15 20.25 7.29
N PRO A 109 -13.79 19.36 6.51
CA PRO A 109 -13.10 18.19 5.95
C PRO A 109 -11.93 18.52 5.02
N ILE A 110 -12.01 19.62 4.26
CA ILE A 110 -10.95 20.04 3.33
C ILE A 110 -9.77 20.64 4.11
N GLU A 111 -10.04 21.40 5.17
CA GLU A 111 -9.00 21.87 6.08
C GLU A 111 -8.35 20.70 6.82
N TRP A 112 -9.15 19.72 7.26
CA TRP A 112 -8.67 18.56 7.98
C TRP A 112 -7.70 17.70 7.17
N ILE A 113 -8.02 17.37 5.90
CA ILE A 113 -7.14 16.57 5.05
C ILE A 113 -5.82 17.28 4.73
N LYS A 114 -5.80 18.62 4.80
CA LYS A 114 -4.64 19.48 4.57
C LYS A 114 -3.84 19.78 5.83
N ALA A 115 -4.34 19.41 7.01
CA ALA A 115 -3.73 19.77 8.28
C ALA A 115 -2.35 19.14 8.46
N GLU A 116 -2.21 17.85 8.10
CA GLU A 116 -0.96 17.11 8.22
C GLU A 116 -0.75 16.21 6.99
N PRO A 117 0.48 16.11 6.44
CA PRO A 117 0.77 15.29 5.26
C PRO A 117 0.37 13.81 5.42
N GLU A 118 0.42 13.27 6.64
CA GLU A 118 0.06 11.89 6.94
C GLU A 118 -1.42 11.60 6.68
N MET A 119 -2.30 12.60 6.77
CA MET A 119 -3.74 12.41 6.59
C MET A 119 -4.09 11.93 5.19
N VAL A 120 -3.31 12.34 4.18
CA VAL A 120 -3.50 11.88 2.79
C VAL A 120 -3.20 10.39 2.67
N GLY A 121 -2.05 9.95 3.18
CA GLY A 121 -1.68 8.53 3.16
C GLY A 121 -2.67 7.66 3.91
N LEU A 122 -3.10 8.10 5.09
CA LEU A 122 -4.08 7.38 5.90
C LEU A 122 -5.46 7.33 5.24
N THR A 123 -5.92 8.43 4.64
CA THR A 123 -7.18 8.46 3.89
C THR A 123 -7.17 7.49 2.72
N LEU A 124 -6.07 7.41 1.97
CA LEU A 124 -5.93 6.46 0.87
C LEU A 124 -6.01 5.01 1.35
N VAL A 125 -5.39 4.68 2.49
CA VAL A 125 -5.45 3.35 3.11
C VAL A 125 -6.85 3.04 3.63
N HIS A 126 -7.52 4.01 4.23
CA HIS A 126 -8.92 3.89 4.64
C HIS A 126 -9.81 3.56 3.44
N ILE A 127 -9.66 4.30 2.34
CA ILE A 127 -10.39 4.04 1.09
C ILE A 127 -10.10 2.64 0.56
N ALA A 128 -8.81 2.27 0.50
CA ALA A 128 -8.38 0.94 0.10
C ALA A 128 -9.10 -0.14 0.92
N SER A 129 -9.05 -0.02 2.24
CA SER A 129 -9.52 -1.03 3.18
C SER A 129 -11.04 -1.14 3.24
N ARG A 130 -11.76 -0.01 3.23
CA ARG A 130 -13.21 0.05 3.49
C ARG A 130 -14.06 -0.02 2.24
N TYR A 131 -13.59 0.55 1.12
CA TYR A 131 -14.44 0.79 -0.05
C TYR A 131 -13.98 0.10 -1.33
N THR A 132 -12.73 -0.39 -1.37
CA THR A 132 -12.15 -0.97 -2.60
C THR A 132 -11.50 -2.33 -2.37
N ASN A 133 -11.99 -3.07 -1.37
CA ASN A 133 -11.58 -4.46 -1.09
C ASN A 133 -10.06 -4.65 -0.96
N GLY A 134 -9.40 -3.66 -0.35
CA GLY A 134 -7.96 -3.67 -0.11
C GLY A 134 -7.10 -3.31 -1.31
N PHE A 135 -7.65 -2.69 -2.36
CA PHE A 135 -6.89 -2.23 -3.51
C PHE A 135 -7.48 -0.94 -4.09
N LEU A 136 -6.74 0.16 -3.98
CA LEU A 136 -7.08 1.46 -4.56
C LEU A 136 -6.07 1.81 -5.64
N LYS A 137 -6.55 2.18 -6.83
CA LYS A 137 -5.73 2.70 -7.92
C LYS A 137 -6.14 4.13 -8.25
N LEU A 138 -5.17 5.02 -8.28
CA LEU A 138 -5.34 6.41 -8.70
C LEU A 138 -5.19 6.53 -10.23
N PRO A 139 -5.74 7.59 -10.82
CA PRO A 139 -5.57 7.87 -12.25
C PRO A 139 -4.09 8.00 -12.68
N SER A 140 -3.82 7.79 -13.96
CA SER A 140 -2.45 7.78 -14.50
C SER A 140 -1.74 9.14 -14.40
N GLU A 141 -2.48 10.25 -14.40
CA GLU A 141 -1.97 11.59 -14.12
C GLU A 141 -1.42 11.77 -12.69
N LEU A 142 -1.74 10.83 -11.79
CA LEU A 142 -1.16 10.68 -10.46
C LEU A 142 -0.19 9.50 -10.41
N ASN A 143 0.62 9.35 -11.46
CA ASN A 143 1.74 8.42 -11.53
C ASN A 143 1.33 6.94 -11.32
N ASP A 144 0.11 6.57 -11.72
CA ASP A 144 -0.43 5.21 -11.54
C ASP A 144 -0.32 4.70 -10.09
N VAL A 145 -0.48 5.58 -9.08
CA VAL A 145 -0.39 5.17 -7.67
C VAL A 145 -1.40 4.07 -7.36
N GLU A 146 -0.92 3.01 -6.72
CA GLU A 146 -1.67 1.85 -6.28
C GLU A 146 -1.40 1.63 -4.79
N ILE A 147 -2.46 1.65 -3.98
CA ILE A 147 -2.43 1.32 -2.55
C ILE A 147 -3.06 -0.04 -2.34
N THR A 148 -2.34 -0.95 -1.70
CA THR A 148 -2.83 -2.30 -1.37
C THR A 148 -2.85 -2.50 0.12
N VAL A 149 -3.95 -3.05 0.64
CA VAL A 149 -4.11 -3.42 2.05
C VAL A 149 -4.73 -4.81 2.11
N LYS A 150 -4.02 -5.78 2.66
CA LYS A 150 -4.50 -7.16 2.80
C LYS A 150 -4.17 -7.71 4.16
N PHE A 151 -5.17 -8.29 4.81
CA PHE A 151 -4.94 -9.12 5.99
C PHE A 151 -4.79 -10.57 5.56
N ILE A 152 -3.65 -11.18 5.86
CA ILE A 152 -3.28 -12.49 5.36
C ILE A 152 -3.01 -13.42 6.53
N LYS A 153 -3.71 -14.55 6.56
CA LYS A 153 -3.45 -15.63 7.53
C LYS A 153 -2.50 -16.69 6.98
N ASN A 154 -2.53 -16.92 5.67
CA ASN A 154 -1.75 -17.96 5.03
C ASN A 154 -1.09 -17.42 3.77
N ILE A 155 0.19 -17.70 3.58
CA ILE A 155 0.93 -17.38 2.36
C ILE A 155 1.47 -18.69 1.78
N LEU A 156 1.32 -18.83 0.47
CA LEU A 156 2.06 -19.83 -0.28
C LEU A 156 3.47 -19.30 -0.50
N ALA A 157 4.46 -19.98 0.08
CA ALA A 157 5.87 -19.66 -0.07
C ALA A 157 6.53 -20.70 -0.98
N VAL A 158 7.51 -20.25 -1.75
CA VAL A 158 8.33 -21.13 -2.58
C VAL A 158 9.74 -21.13 -2.00
N ASN A 159 10.23 -22.30 -1.60
CA ASN A 159 11.60 -22.49 -1.18
C ASN A 159 12.49 -22.66 -2.41
N PHE A 160 13.27 -21.64 -2.73
CA PHE A 160 14.24 -21.68 -3.84
C PHE A 160 15.59 -22.29 -3.45
N TRP A 161 15.81 -22.61 -2.17
CA TRP A 161 17.12 -23.00 -1.61
C TRP A 161 17.25 -24.50 -1.31
N GLU A 162 16.18 -25.28 -1.47
CA GLU A 162 16.26 -26.74 -1.36
C GLU A 162 17.14 -27.34 -2.47
N GLU A 163 18.01 -28.28 -2.10
CA GLU A 163 18.84 -29.05 -3.03
C GLU A 163 17.96 -29.71 -4.10
N GLY A 164 18.05 -29.22 -5.33
CA GLY A 164 17.18 -29.64 -6.43
C GLY A 164 16.93 -28.58 -7.49
N ASN A 165 17.26 -27.30 -7.22
CA ASN A 165 17.39 -26.32 -8.28
C ASN A 165 18.63 -26.65 -9.12
N PRO A 166 18.50 -26.87 -10.44
CA PRO A 166 19.65 -27.26 -11.25
C PRO A 166 20.69 -26.16 -11.21
N LYS A 167 21.90 -26.50 -10.71
CA LYS A 167 23.09 -25.64 -10.80
C LYS A 167 23.61 -25.50 -12.23
N SER A 168 23.00 -26.18 -13.21
CA SER A 168 23.40 -26.17 -14.60
C SER A 168 22.24 -25.85 -15.54
N SER A 169 22.53 -25.01 -16.52
CA SER A 169 21.66 -24.46 -17.55
C SER A 169 21.29 -25.45 -18.66
N GLU A 170 21.40 -26.76 -18.45
CA GLU A 170 21.10 -27.73 -19.51
C GLU A 170 19.68 -28.28 -19.36
N PRO A 171 18.83 -28.18 -20.40
CA PRO A 171 17.53 -28.82 -20.41
C PRO A 171 17.70 -30.34 -20.31
N ILE A 172 16.93 -30.96 -19.42
CA ILE A 172 16.83 -32.41 -19.35
C ILE A 172 16.16 -32.88 -20.65
N LYS A 173 16.85 -33.73 -21.42
CA LYS A 173 16.37 -34.33 -22.68
C LYS A 173 15.27 -35.36 -22.46
#